data_AF-A0A8J2R5G7-F1
#
_entry.id   AF-A0A8J2R5G7-F1
#
_cell.length_a   1.000
_cell.length_b   1.000
_cell.length_c   1.000
_cell.angle_alpha   90.00
_cell.angle_beta   90.00
_cell.angle_gamma   90.00
#
_symmetry.space_group_name_H-M   'P 1'
#
loop_
_entity.id
_entity.type
_entity.pdbx_description
1 polymer ?
#
loop_
_entity_poly.entity_id
_entity_poly.type
_entity_poly.pdbx_seq_one_letter_code
_entity_poly.pdbx_strand_id
1 'polypeptide(L)'
;MFCEIPEFGRCCFCMPLRRGILVFGYLNILFSLFMIGVYALSIDQGYGMLMLYHGVAARMEEELCIAIYVVDIIFNIVLLYGAHRKMMIPLKIVYYYMLMTVVADVVMEIVSIVGSQFFEAFELLALFCLGLCLHLYLLFLLRTLLKNMDIQGSAYENQLQQFINGEIRVEGNGVYPNIVLFSIFVVALEIALNIKYMYTPYTMAMYKGVSFYSQVWFALVLYFTEIVFNIVLLVGAHTKKTKLLRVFYYYGITTTLASLVTFIVVRQDEMNHYWTYYIVEGSFVICGLMQVYLIIKVRSYINKLEDIEDESYQPAIDVFQLYLMVLVRSEVMKLKSNAQFQFVNNEVEAQCSATLEEILSEDKNDNGNVKTLE
;
A
#
# COMPACT_ATOMS: atom_id res chain seq x y z
N MET A 1 29.23 5.44 12.68
CA MET A 1 27.81 5.76 12.87
C MET A 1 27.03 4.64 12.20
N PHE A 2 26.44 3.72 12.97
CA PHE A 2 25.62 2.64 12.41
C PHE A 2 24.26 3.27 12.07
N CYS A 3 23.96 3.41 10.78
CA CYS A 3 22.62 3.81 10.36
C CYS A 3 21.67 2.65 10.67
N GLU A 4 20.81 2.83 11.68
CA GLU A 4 19.70 1.90 11.93
C GLU A 4 18.74 1.93 10.75
N ILE A 5 18.39 0.74 10.27
CA ILE A 5 17.55 0.57 9.10
C ILE A 5 16.09 0.76 9.54
N PRO A 6 15.29 1.59 8.83
CA PRO A 6 13.94 1.94 9.29
C PRO A 6 13.06 0.69 9.42
N GLU A 7 12.36 0.59 10.56
CA GLU A 7 11.39 -0.46 10.82
C GLU A 7 9.98 0.01 10.46
N PHE A 8 9.35 -0.69 9.51
CA PHE A 8 7.98 -0.39 9.10
C PHE A 8 6.97 -1.16 9.96
N GLY A 9 6.36 -0.48 10.93
CA GLY A 9 5.27 -1.06 11.72
C GLY A 9 3.97 -1.29 10.92
N ARG A 10 3.79 -0.61 9.78
CA ARG A 10 2.60 -0.68 8.92
C ARG A 10 2.98 -0.66 7.44
N CYS A 11 2.21 -1.38 6.62
CA CYS A 11 2.30 -1.32 5.15
C CYS A 11 1.62 -0.04 4.63
N CYS A 12 1.83 0.29 3.35
CA CYS A 12 1.07 1.32 2.64
C CYS A 12 -0.43 1.13 2.86
N PHE A 13 -1.18 2.24 2.93
CA PHE A 13 -2.61 2.26 3.27
C PHE A 13 -2.96 1.78 4.69
N CYS A 14 -2.02 1.87 5.64
CA CYS A 14 -2.22 1.47 7.04
C CYS A 14 -2.61 0.00 7.23
N MET A 15 -2.36 -0.87 6.24
CA MET A 15 -2.64 -2.29 6.38
C MET A 15 -1.64 -2.95 7.32
N PRO A 16 -2.07 -3.94 8.14
CA PRO A 16 -1.15 -4.78 8.88
C PRO A 16 -0.10 -5.38 7.94
N LEU A 17 1.17 -5.34 8.32
CA LEU A 17 2.31 -5.75 7.49
C LEU A 17 2.07 -7.07 6.74
N ARG A 18 1.57 -8.07 7.47
CA ARG A 18 1.23 -9.39 6.94
C ARG A 18 0.13 -9.36 5.87
N ARG A 19 -0.93 -8.58 6.08
CA ARG A 19 -2.01 -8.43 5.10
C ARG A 19 -1.52 -7.70 3.86
N GLY A 20 -0.67 -6.69 4.04
CA GLY A 20 -0.03 -5.96 2.95
C GLY A 20 0.76 -6.89 2.03
N ILE A 21 1.68 -7.68 2.58
CA ILE A 21 2.49 -8.64 1.81
C ILE A 21 1.63 -9.68 1.10
N LEU A 22 0.55 -10.18 1.73
CA LEU A 22 -0.37 -11.10 1.07
C LEU A 22 -1.07 -10.44 -0.13
N VAL A 23 -1.57 -9.21 0.02
CA VAL A 23 -2.22 -8.48 -1.07
C VAL A 23 -1.26 -8.26 -2.24
N PHE A 24 -0.02 -7.84 -1.97
CA PHE A 24 0.99 -7.68 -3.01
C PHE A 24 1.34 -9.01 -3.69
N GLY A 25 1.50 -10.10 -2.93
CA GLY A 25 1.77 -11.42 -3.52
C GLY A 25 0.66 -11.88 -4.47
N TYR A 26 -0.62 -11.67 -4.11
CA TYR A 26 -1.74 -11.98 -5.01
C TYR A 26 -1.77 -11.08 -6.26
N LEU A 27 -1.51 -9.78 -6.09
CA LEU A 27 -1.44 -8.84 -7.22
C LEU A 27 -0.31 -9.20 -8.18
N ASN A 28 0.87 -9.57 -7.66
CA ASN A 28 2.00 -10.01 -8.48
C ASN A 28 1.66 -11.27 -9.27
N ILE A 29 1.02 -12.29 -8.67
CA ILE A 29 0.60 -13.50 -9.41
C ILE A 29 -0.38 -13.14 -10.52
N LEU A 30 -1.38 -12.30 -10.24
CA LEU A 30 -2.36 -11.87 -11.23
C LEU A 30 -1.68 -11.15 -12.40
N PHE A 31 -0.75 -10.24 -12.10
CA PHE A 31 0.00 -9.50 -13.10
C PHE A 31 0.92 -10.42 -13.92
N SER A 32 1.65 -11.34 -13.28
CA SER A 32 2.53 -12.29 -13.97
C SER A 32 1.75 -13.25 -14.87
N LEU A 33 0.56 -13.72 -14.45
CA LEU A 33 -0.34 -14.50 -15.31
C LEU A 33 -0.85 -13.70 -16.52
N PHE A 34 -1.22 -12.44 -16.30
CA PHE A 34 -1.63 -11.55 -17.38
C PHE A 34 -0.48 -11.34 -18.39
N MET A 35 0.73 -11.06 -17.91
CA MET A 35 1.90 -10.86 -18.77
C MET A 35 2.25 -12.13 -19.56
N ILE A 36 2.19 -13.33 -18.94
CA ILE A 36 2.36 -14.59 -19.67
C ILE A 36 1.35 -14.71 -20.83
N GLY A 37 0.09 -14.35 -20.60
CA GLY A 37 -0.94 -14.33 -21.66
C GLY A 37 -0.59 -13.38 -22.81
N VAL A 38 -0.08 -12.19 -22.49
CA VAL A 38 0.37 -11.20 -23.48
C VAL A 38 1.53 -11.74 -24.32
N TYR A 39 2.56 -12.32 -23.69
CA TYR A 39 3.69 -12.89 -24.43
C TYR A 39 3.30 -14.13 -25.23
N ALA A 40 2.42 -14.99 -24.71
CA ALA A 40 1.94 -16.14 -25.47
C ALA A 40 1.22 -15.73 -26.75
N LEU A 41 0.41 -14.67 -26.70
CA LEU A 41 -0.24 -14.09 -27.87
C LEU A 41 0.79 -13.44 -28.83
N SER A 42 1.84 -12.83 -28.28
CA SER A 42 2.93 -12.24 -29.06
C SER A 42 3.65 -13.28 -29.92
N ILE A 43 3.97 -14.44 -29.31
CA ILE A 43 4.64 -15.56 -29.96
C ILE A 43 3.79 -16.09 -31.11
N ASP A 44 2.49 -16.33 -30.86
CA ASP A 44 1.55 -16.87 -31.85
C ASP A 44 1.42 -15.95 -33.08
N GLN A 45 1.50 -14.64 -32.86
CA GLN A 45 1.35 -13.64 -33.92
C GLN A 45 2.69 -13.22 -34.55
N GLY A 46 3.82 -13.66 -34.00
CA GLY A 46 5.16 -13.28 -34.47
C GLY A 46 5.50 -11.79 -34.25
N TYR A 47 4.86 -11.15 -33.27
CA TYR A 47 5.19 -9.78 -32.89
C TYR A 47 6.40 -9.82 -31.95
N GLY A 48 7.54 -9.28 -32.38
CA GLY A 48 8.74 -9.17 -31.53
C GLY A 48 8.55 -8.14 -30.41
N MET A 49 7.83 -8.50 -29.35
CA MET A 49 7.53 -7.60 -28.22
C MET A 49 8.75 -7.38 -27.33
N LEU A 50 8.91 -6.15 -26.86
CA LEU A 50 9.91 -5.81 -25.86
C LEU A 50 9.52 -6.41 -24.51
N MET A 51 10.48 -7.03 -23.82
CA MET A 51 10.26 -7.54 -22.48
C MET A 51 10.18 -6.38 -21.49
N LEU A 52 9.09 -6.29 -20.72
CA LEU A 52 8.90 -5.34 -19.64
C LEU A 52 8.81 -6.06 -18.28
N TYR A 53 9.91 -6.16 -17.55
CA TYR A 53 9.97 -6.82 -16.24
C TYR A 53 10.44 -5.85 -15.17
N HIS A 54 9.62 -5.66 -14.11
CA HIS A 54 9.90 -4.72 -13.02
C HIS A 54 10.33 -3.31 -13.48
N GLY A 55 9.79 -2.84 -14.60
CA GLY A 55 10.12 -1.54 -15.19
C GLY A 55 11.38 -1.52 -16.07
N VAL A 56 12.12 -2.62 -16.13
CA VAL A 56 13.23 -2.80 -17.07
C VAL A 56 12.68 -3.25 -18.42
N ALA A 57 13.12 -2.55 -19.47
CA ALA A 57 12.80 -2.83 -20.85
C ALA A 57 14.01 -3.48 -21.53
N ALA A 58 13.89 -4.74 -21.93
CA ALA A 58 14.99 -5.49 -22.56
C ALA A 58 14.53 -6.24 -23.81
N ARG A 59 15.42 -6.35 -24.80
CA ARG A 59 15.22 -7.26 -25.93
C ARG A 59 15.71 -8.64 -25.53
N MET A 60 14.77 -9.54 -25.26
CA MET A 60 14.99 -10.92 -24.85
C MET A 60 14.15 -11.85 -25.72
N GLU A 61 14.56 -13.11 -25.86
CA GLU A 61 13.75 -14.12 -26.52
C GLU A 61 12.45 -14.34 -25.73
N GLU A 62 11.32 -14.39 -26.44
CA GLU A 62 9.98 -14.44 -25.83
C GLU A 62 9.78 -15.67 -24.94
N GLU A 63 10.42 -16.79 -25.29
CA GLU A 63 10.43 -18.02 -24.49
C GLU A 63 11.07 -17.80 -23.10
N LEU A 64 12.16 -17.03 -23.05
CA LEU A 64 12.85 -16.71 -21.81
C LEU A 64 11.99 -15.78 -20.94
N CYS A 65 11.27 -14.83 -21.55
CA CYS A 65 10.32 -13.97 -20.85
C CYS A 65 9.26 -14.80 -20.12
N ILE A 66 8.64 -15.76 -20.82
CA ILE A 66 7.64 -16.65 -20.22
C ILE A 66 8.26 -17.46 -19.08
N ALA A 67 9.47 -18.00 -19.27
CA ALA A 67 10.17 -18.75 -18.22
C ALA A 67 10.40 -17.91 -16.95
N ILE A 68 10.80 -16.63 -17.10
CA ILE A 68 11.00 -15.70 -15.99
C ILE A 68 9.70 -15.49 -15.21
N TYR A 69 8.57 -15.24 -15.89
CA TYR A 69 7.28 -15.07 -15.19
C TYR A 69 6.78 -16.34 -14.52
N VAL A 70 7.05 -17.53 -15.10
CA VAL A 70 6.71 -18.80 -14.46
C VAL A 70 7.49 -18.96 -13.15
N VAL A 71 8.79 -18.66 -13.15
CA VAL A 71 9.62 -18.66 -11.93
C VAL A 71 9.08 -17.66 -10.91
N ASP A 72 8.72 -16.45 -11.35
CA ASP A 72 8.16 -15.42 -10.47
C ASP A 72 6.83 -15.86 -9.83
N ILE A 73 5.94 -16.52 -10.58
CA ILE A 73 4.70 -17.09 -10.04
C ILE A 73 5.01 -18.13 -8.96
N ILE A 74 5.98 -19.01 -9.18
CA ILE A 74 6.38 -20.03 -8.20
C ILE A 74 6.85 -19.36 -6.90
N PHE A 75 7.74 -18.36 -6.99
CA PHE A 75 8.24 -17.66 -5.79
C PHE A 75 7.16 -16.83 -5.10
N ASN A 76 6.22 -16.23 -5.82
CA ASN A 76 5.07 -15.55 -5.22
C ASN A 76 4.10 -16.54 -4.53
N ILE A 77 3.94 -17.77 -5.03
CA ILE A 77 3.20 -18.83 -4.32
C ILE A 77 3.93 -19.21 -3.03
N VAL A 78 5.26 -19.36 -3.06
CA VAL A 78 6.07 -19.62 -1.85
C VAL A 78 5.96 -18.47 -0.85
N LEU A 79 5.94 -17.21 -1.32
CA LEU A 79 5.71 -16.02 -0.50
C LEU A 79 4.36 -16.08 0.21
N LEU A 80 3.28 -16.32 -0.54
CA LEU A 80 1.93 -16.43 0.00
C LEU A 80 1.83 -17.58 1.01
N TYR A 81 2.39 -18.74 0.69
CA TYR A 81 2.41 -19.90 1.56
C TYR A 81 3.18 -19.62 2.86
N GLY A 82 4.38 -19.04 2.77
CA GLY A 82 5.21 -18.65 3.91
C GLY A 82 4.50 -17.61 4.80
N ALA A 83 3.89 -16.60 4.18
CA ALA A 83 3.17 -15.55 4.89
C ALA A 83 1.89 -16.09 5.57
N HIS A 84 1.16 -17.03 4.94
CA HIS A 84 -0.05 -17.63 5.50
C HIS A 84 0.24 -18.63 6.63
N ARG A 85 1.28 -19.46 6.47
CA ARG A 85 1.68 -20.45 7.48
C ARG A 85 2.62 -19.91 8.55
N LYS A 86 3.06 -18.65 8.45
CA LYS A 86 4.05 -18.02 9.33
C LYS A 86 5.34 -18.86 9.42
N MET A 87 5.82 -19.35 8.30
CA MET A 87 7.07 -20.12 8.26
C MET A 87 8.23 -19.24 7.85
N MET A 88 9.29 -19.22 8.66
CA MET A 88 10.48 -18.38 8.45
C MET A 88 11.30 -18.82 7.23
N ILE A 89 11.47 -20.13 7.04
CA ILE A 89 12.32 -20.69 5.99
C ILE A 89 11.86 -20.25 4.58
N PRO A 90 10.60 -20.45 4.15
CA PRO A 90 10.17 -20.02 2.81
C PRO A 90 10.26 -18.51 2.62
N LEU A 91 9.98 -17.71 3.65
CA LEU A 91 10.11 -16.25 3.57
C LEU A 91 11.57 -15.81 3.40
N LYS A 92 12.53 -16.49 4.06
CA LYS A 92 13.97 -16.23 3.85
C LYS A 92 14.40 -16.57 2.42
N ILE A 93 13.92 -17.68 1.87
CA ILE A 93 14.21 -18.08 0.48
C ILE A 93 13.70 -17.02 -0.49
N VAL A 94 12.45 -16.57 -0.34
CA VAL A 94 11.89 -15.50 -1.19
C VAL A 94 12.63 -14.19 -1.01
N TYR A 95 13.08 -13.85 0.20
CA TYR A 95 13.89 -12.65 0.44
C TYR A 95 15.19 -12.65 -0.36
N TYR A 96 15.92 -13.77 -0.36
CA TYR A 96 17.13 -13.87 -1.18
C TYR A 96 16.83 -13.85 -2.67
N TYR A 97 15.75 -14.50 -3.12
CA TYR A 97 15.30 -14.41 -4.50
C TYR A 97 15.05 -12.96 -4.92
N MET A 98 14.29 -12.19 -4.14
CA MET A 98 13.99 -10.79 -4.46
C MET A 98 15.22 -9.87 -4.41
N LEU A 99 16.18 -10.17 -3.53
CA LEU A 99 17.45 -9.45 -3.54
C LEU A 99 18.21 -9.70 -4.84
N MET A 100 18.24 -10.94 -5.33
CA MET A 100 18.89 -11.30 -6.58
C MET A 100 18.18 -10.71 -7.80
N THR A 101 16.85 -10.65 -7.82
CA THR A 101 16.10 -10.00 -8.91
C THR A 101 16.39 -8.51 -8.99
N VAL A 102 16.44 -7.79 -7.86
CA VAL A 102 16.83 -6.36 -7.86
C VAL A 102 18.22 -6.16 -8.46
N VAL A 103 19.19 -7.02 -8.12
CA VAL A 103 20.54 -6.95 -8.69
C VAL A 103 20.51 -7.25 -10.19
N ALA A 104 19.76 -8.27 -10.62
CA ALA A 104 19.60 -8.60 -12.03
C ALA A 104 18.94 -7.46 -12.82
N ASP A 105 17.89 -6.84 -12.28
CA ASP A 105 17.18 -5.71 -12.89
C ASP A 105 18.13 -4.51 -13.10
N VAL A 106 18.96 -4.19 -12.11
CA VAL A 106 19.97 -3.12 -12.23
C VAL A 106 21.02 -3.44 -13.30
N VAL A 107 21.51 -4.67 -13.36
CA VAL A 107 22.49 -5.08 -14.38
C VAL A 107 21.87 -5.03 -15.78
N MET A 108 20.64 -5.52 -15.92
CA MET A 108 19.88 -5.49 -17.17
C MET A 108 19.65 -4.06 -17.67
N GLU A 109 19.30 -3.14 -16.78
CA GLU A 109 19.14 -1.72 -17.12
C GLU A 109 20.45 -1.08 -17.57
N ILE A 110 21.57 -1.36 -16.91
CA ILE A 110 22.89 -0.86 -17.34
C ILE A 110 23.22 -1.34 -18.75
N VAL A 111 22.96 -2.61 -19.06
CA VAL A 111 23.15 -3.17 -20.42
C VAL A 111 22.22 -2.47 -21.42
N SER A 112 20.97 -2.22 -21.05
CA SER A 112 19.99 -1.52 -21.89
C SER A 112 20.42 -0.09 -22.21
N ILE A 113 20.91 0.67 -21.22
CA ILE A 113 21.40 2.04 -21.38
C ILE A 113 22.64 2.09 -22.29
N VAL A 114 23.55 1.12 -22.19
CA VAL A 114 24.75 1.06 -23.03
C VAL A 114 24.40 0.72 -24.49
N GLY A 115 23.35 -0.08 -24.72
CA GLY A 115 22.95 -0.53 -26.05
C GLY A 115 21.98 0.38 -26.81
N SER A 116 21.27 1.29 -26.13
CA SER A 116 20.17 2.08 -26.72
C SER A 116 20.58 3.51 -27.10
N GLN A 117 19.77 4.14 -27.96
CA GLN A 117 19.92 5.58 -28.23
C GLN A 117 19.41 6.38 -27.02
N PHE A 118 20.11 7.48 -26.71
CA PHE A 118 19.95 8.26 -25.47
C PHE A 118 18.51 8.72 -25.15
N PHE A 119 17.64 8.84 -26.14
CA PHE A 119 16.27 9.33 -25.98
C PHE A 119 15.30 8.24 -25.49
N GLU A 120 15.36 7.02 -26.06
CA GLU A 120 14.52 5.89 -25.62
C GLU A 120 14.85 5.47 -24.18
N ALA A 121 16.14 5.54 -23.82
CA ALA A 121 16.61 5.23 -22.47
C ALA A 121 15.97 6.12 -21.38
N PHE A 122 15.62 7.36 -21.71
CA PHE A 122 15.16 8.32 -20.70
C PHE A 122 13.71 8.06 -20.27
N GLU A 123 12.84 7.68 -21.20
CA GLU A 123 11.45 7.30 -20.90
C GLU A 123 11.41 6.00 -20.08
N LEU A 124 12.25 5.04 -20.45
CA LEU A 124 12.40 3.76 -19.75
C LEU A 124 13.01 3.94 -18.34
N LEU A 125 13.90 4.92 -18.16
CA LEU A 125 14.51 5.19 -16.86
C LEU A 125 13.48 5.56 -15.79
N ALA A 126 12.43 6.30 -16.14
CA ALA A 126 11.37 6.65 -15.19
C ALA A 126 10.57 5.41 -14.75
N LEU A 127 10.22 4.54 -15.71
CA LEU A 127 9.57 3.25 -15.44
C LEU A 127 10.46 2.33 -14.60
N PHE A 128 11.74 2.26 -14.91
CA PHE A 128 12.75 1.53 -14.15
C PHE A 128 12.84 2.05 -12.72
N CYS A 129 12.96 3.37 -12.52
CA CYS A 129 13.01 3.95 -11.18
C CYS A 129 11.76 3.61 -10.36
N LEU A 130 10.57 3.70 -10.96
CA LEU A 130 9.32 3.34 -10.29
C LEU A 130 9.27 1.85 -9.94
N GLY A 131 9.65 0.98 -10.89
CA GLY A 131 9.73 -0.46 -10.69
C GLY A 131 10.72 -0.83 -9.58
N LEU A 132 11.91 -0.25 -9.59
CA LEU A 132 12.94 -0.41 -8.56
C LEU A 132 12.44 0.07 -7.18
N CYS A 133 11.75 1.21 -7.12
CA CYS A 133 11.16 1.70 -5.88
C CYS A 133 10.14 0.72 -5.30
N LEU A 134 9.24 0.17 -6.14
CA LEU A 134 8.28 -0.86 -5.71
C LEU A 134 8.96 -2.15 -5.26
N HIS A 135 10.00 -2.59 -5.98
CA HIS A 135 10.75 -3.81 -5.69
C HIS A 135 11.50 -3.68 -4.35
N LEU A 136 12.21 -2.57 -4.14
CA LEU A 136 12.90 -2.25 -2.88
C LEU A 136 11.90 -2.11 -1.73
N TYR A 137 10.76 -1.47 -1.97
CA TYR A 137 9.70 -1.36 -0.97
C TYR A 137 9.21 -2.74 -0.51
N LEU A 138 8.95 -3.66 -1.44
CA LEU A 138 8.51 -5.01 -1.11
C LEU A 138 9.60 -5.82 -0.38
N LEU A 139 10.87 -5.63 -0.76
CA LEU A 139 12.03 -6.20 -0.07
C LEU A 139 12.12 -5.71 1.38
N PHE A 140 11.92 -4.41 1.62
CA PHE A 140 11.87 -3.86 2.98
C PHE A 140 10.70 -4.43 3.79
N LEU A 141 9.51 -4.52 3.20
CA LEU A 141 8.35 -5.12 3.87
C LEU A 141 8.64 -6.57 4.28
N LEU A 142 9.20 -7.39 3.38
CA LEU A 142 9.52 -8.77 3.69
C LEU A 142 10.59 -8.88 4.77
N ARG A 143 11.62 -8.03 4.74
CA ARG A 143 12.64 -7.96 5.78
C ARG A 143 12.03 -7.63 7.14
N THR A 144 11.16 -6.63 7.20
CA THR A 144 10.47 -6.28 8.45
C THR A 144 9.58 -7.42 8.93
N LEU A 145 8.92 -8.16 8.02
CA LEU A 145 8.12 -9.34 8.38
C LEU A 145 9.00 -10.45 8.98
N LEU A 146 10.14 -10.75 8.35
CA LEU A 146 11.09 -11.72 8.83
C LEU A 146 11.62 -11.36 10.23
N LYS A 147 12.01 -10.09 10.44
CA LYS A 147 12.47 -9.62 11.76
C LYS A 147 11.38 -9.77 12.82
N ASN A 148 10.15 -9.38 12.51
CA ASN A 148 9.01 -9.50 13.44
C ASN A 148 8.71 -10.95 13.81
N MET A 149 8.89 -11.88 12.87
CA MET A 149 8.69 -13.31 13.13
C MET A 149 9.82 -13.95 13.93
N ASP A 150 11.06 -13.46 13.77
CA ASP A 150 12.22 -13.90 14.56
C ASP A 150 12.06 -13.54 16.04
N ILE A 151 11.58 -12.32 16.31
CA ILE A 151 11.27 -11.83 17.66
C ILE A 151 10.12 -12.64 18.28
N GLN A 152 9.06 -12.92 17.52
CA GLN A 152 7.91 -13.71 18.02
C GLN A 152 8.27 -15.17 18.33
N GLY A 153 9.30 -15.74 17.70
CA GLY A 153 9.76 -17.10 17.97
C GLY A 153 10.43 -17.28 19.32
N SER A 154 10.90 -16.21 19.96
CA SER A 154 11.61 -16.25 21.26
C SER A 154 10.85 -15.59 22.42
N ALA A 155 9.89 -14.70 22.15
CA ALA A 155 9.26 -13.85 23.16
C ALA A 155 7.77 -14.14 23.43
N TYR A 156 7.20 -15.24 22.91
CA TYR A 156 5.78 -15.54 23.12
C TYR A 156 5.42 -15.88 24.58
N GLU A 157 6.40 -16.14 25.46
CA GLU A 157 6.15 -16.25 26.90
C GLU A 157 6.04 -14.88 27.62
N ASN A 158 6.55 -13.78 27.04
CA ASN A 158 6.72 -12.52 27.79
C ASN A 158 5.91 -11.33 27.30
N GLN A 159 5.02 -11.47 26.30
CA GLN A 159 4.08 -10.40 25.96
C GLN A 159 3.08 -10.11 27.09
N LEU A 160 2.75 -11.13 27.90
CA LEU A 160 2.00 -10.94 29.13
C LEU A 160 2.84 -10.18 30.17
N GLN A 161 4.14 -10.47 30.25
CA GLN A 161 5.07 -9.80 31.16
C GLN A 161 5.32 -8.33 30.77
N GLN A 162 5.34 -7.98 29.48
CA GLN A 162 5.37 -6.58 29.01
C GLN A 162 4.06 -5.83 29.28
N PHE A 163 2.91 -6.52 29.24
CA PHE A 163 1.63 -5.94 29.65
C PHE A 163 1.56 -5.74 31.18
N ILE A 164 2.05 -6.72 31.95
CA ILE A 164 2.06 -6.71 33.42
C ILE A 164 3.06 -5.68 33.97
N ASN A 165 4.20 -5.49 33.30
CA ASN A 165 5.20 -4.50 33.72
C ASN A 165 4.80 -3.05 33.41
N GLY A 166 3.61 -2.80 32.84
CA GLY A 166 3.08 -1.45 32.62
C GLY A 166 3.89 -0.59 31.66
N GLU A 167 4.83 -1.19 30.92
CA GLU A 167 5.81 -0.50 30.09
C GLU A 167 5.33 -0.24 28.66
N ILE A 168 4.02 -0.34 28.41
CA ILE A 168 3.42 0.09 27.15
C ILE A 168 3.40 1.63 27.16
N ARG A 169 4.56 2.22 26.89
CA ARG A 169 4.60 3.54 26.28
C ARG A 169 3.93 3.39 24.93
N VAL A 170 2.65 3.78 24.88
CA VAL A 170 1.96 4.09 23.65
C VAL A 170 2.84 5.13 22.96
N GLU A 171 3.67 4.71 22.01
CA GLU A 171 4.42 5.62 21.15
C GLU A 171 3.41 6.36 20.29
N GLY A 172 2.86 7.41 20.87
CA GLY A 172 2.10 8.46 20.20
C GLY A 172 3.02 9.31 19.35
N ASN A 173 3.82 8.71 18.48
CA ASN A 173 4.54 9.41 17.43
C ASN A 173 3.86 9.13 16.11
N GLY A 174 2.69 9.75 15.97
CA GLY A 174 2.10 10.04 14.68
C GLY A 174 3.02 11.01 13.94
N VAL A 175 3.98 10.48 13.20
CA VAL A 175 4.75 11.22 12.21
C VAL A 175 4.84 10.33 10.97
N TYR A 176 3.87 10.46 10.07
CA TYR A 176 3.99 9.97 8.69
C TYR A 176 4.14 11.17 7.72
N PRO A 177 5.36 11.71 7.54
CA PRO A 177 5.65 12.70 6.50
C PRO A 177 6.20 12.07 5.21
N ASN A 178 6.63 10.80 5.22
CA ASN A 178 7.46 10.27 4.14
C ASN A 178 6.71 9.90 2.85
N ILE A 179 5.40 9.58 2.92
CA ILE A 179 4.62 9.28 1.71
C ILE A 179 4.38 10.55 0.88
N VAL A 180 4.14 11.68 1.55
CA VAL A 180 3.94 12.98 0.88
C VAL A 180 5.26 13.47 0.27
N LEU A 181 6.37 13.31 0.97
CA LEU A 181 7.71 13.63 0.47
C LEU A 181 8.10 12.82 -0.76
N PHE A 182 7.77 11.52 -0.79
CA PHE A 182 8.04 10.68 -1.95
C PHE A 182 7.23 11.12 -3.19
N SER A 183 5.93 11.39 -3.03
CA SER A 183 5.12 11.94 -4.14
C SER A 183 5.58 13.32 -4.60
N ILE A 184 5.99 14.20 -3.69
CA ILE A 184 6.55 15.51 -4.04
C ILE A 184 7.89 15.36 -4.77
N PHE A 185 8.75 14.43 -4.35
CA PHE A 185 10.03 14.17 -4.99
C PHE A 185 9.88 13.64 -6.42
N VAL A 186 8.98 12.68 -6.65
CA VAL A 186 8.71 12.13 -7.99
C VAL A 186 8.24 13.22 -8.94
N VAL A 187 7.33 14.09 -8.50
CA VAL A 187 6.84 15.19 -9.35
C VAL A 187 7.87 16.30 -9.53
N ALA A 188 8.66 16.63 -8.50
CA ALA A 188 9.77 17.58 -8.63
C ALA A 188 10.84 17.08 -9.60
N LEU A 189 11.12 15.77 -9.60
CA LEU A 189 12.01 15.12 -10.55
C LEU A 189 11.44 15.22 -11.96
N GLU A 190 10.16 14.88 -12.16
CA GLU A 190 9.49 14.98 -13.46
C GLU A 190 9.46 16.42 -14.00
N ILE A 191 9.22 17.42 -13.14
CA ILE A 191 9.31 18.86 -13.47
C ILE A 191 10.75 19.24 -13.85
N ALA A 192 11.75 18.84 -13.06
CA ALA A 192 13.15 19.15 -13.32
C ALA A 192 13.66 18.54 -14.62
N LEU A 193 13.22 17.33 -14.95
CA LEU A 193 13.56 16.65 -16.19
C LEU A 193 12.85 17.27 -17.40
N ASN A 194 11.61 17.78 -17.23
CA ASN A 194 10.86 18.45 -18.31
C ASN A 194 11.29 19.90 -18.61
N ILE A 195 11.77 20.67 -17.62
CA ILE A 195 12.17 22.07 -17.82
C ILE A 195 13.32 22.21 -18.83
N LYS A 196 14.18 21.19 -18.97
CA LYS A 196 15.33 21.23 -19.88
C LYS A 196 14.95 21.10 -21.37
N TYR A 197 13.72 20.69 -21.68
CA TYR A 197 13.23 20.41 -23.04
C TYR A 197 11.97 21.22 -23.42
N MET A 198 11.77 22.38 -22.80
CA MET A 198 10.54 23.20 -22.92
C MET A 198 10.23 23.74 -24.34
N TYR A 199 11.03 23.41 -25.36
CA TYR A 199 10.86 23.85 -26.75
C TYR A 199 10.56 22.74 -27.77
N THR A 200 10.39 21.49 -27.36
CA THR A 200 10.05 20.40 -28.30
C THR A 200 8.55 20.31 -28.60
N PRO A 201 8.18 19.86 -29.83
CA PRO A 201 6.79 19.65 -30.23
C PRO A 201 6.14 18.58 -29.36
N TYR A 202 4.81 18.64 -29.27
CA TYR A 202 3.89 17.78 -28.51
C TYR A 202 4.50 16.48 -27.95
N THR A 203 4.57 16.39 -26.62
CA THR A 203 4.98 15.18 -25.92
C THR A 203 3.75 14.34 -25.59
N MET A 204 3.86 13.02 -25.71
CA MET A 204 2.83 12.15 -25.15
C MET A 204 2.85 12.31 -23.61
N ALA A 205 1.72 12.73 -23.04
CA ALA A 205 1.53 12.86 -21.60
C ALA A 205 0.48 11.86 -21.14
N MET A 206 0.64 11.31 -19.94
CA MET A 206 -0.27 10.31 -19.39
C MET A 206 -0.98 10.82 -18.13
N TYR A 207 -2.25 11.21 -18.26
CA TYR A 207 -3.03 11.71 -17.12
C TYR A 207 -4.18 10.76 -16.80
N LYS A 208 -4.24 10.28 -15.55
CA LYS A 208 -5.33 9.40 -15.05
C LYS A 208 -5.60 8.18 -15.93
N GLY A 209 -4.55 7.56 -16.47
CA GLY A 209 -4.68 6.40 -17.34
C GLY A 209 -5.03 6.72 -18.80
N VAL A 210 -4.93 7.99 -19.21
CA VAL A 210 -5.19 8.39 -20.59
C VAL A 210 -3.94 9.05 -21.15
N SER A 211 -3.40 8.47 -22.20
CA SER A 211 -2.32 9.03 -23.02
C SER A 211 -2.91 10.04 -24.00
N PHE A 212 -2.32 11.22 -24.08
CA PHE A 212 -2.66 12.21 -25.10
C PHE A 212 -1.44 13.06 -25.44
N TYR A 213 -1.34 13.47 -26.70
CA TYR A 213 -0.29 14.39 -27.13
C TYR A 213 -0.62 15.79 -26.63
N SER A 214 0.25 16.35 -25.80
CA SER A 214 0.06 17.69 -25.25
C SER A 214 1.37 18.47 -25.20
N GLN A 215 1.24 19.77 -25.01
CA GLN A 215 2.40 20.58 -24.68
C GLN A 215 2.83 20.27 -23.24
N VAL A 216 4.13 20.13 -23.00
CA VAL A 216 4.71 19.75 -21.70
C VAL A 216 4.14 20.57 -20.54
N TRP A 217 3.99 21.89 -20.73
CA TRP A 217 3.47 22.77 -19.67
C TRP A 217 2.04 22.40 -19.23
N PHE A 218 1.20 21.88 -20.12
CA PHE A 218 -0.16 21.47 -19.79
C PHE A 218 -0.14 20.21 -18.91
N ALA A 219 0.71 19.23 -19.25
CA ALA A 219 0.92 18.05 -18.40
C ALA A 219 1.43 18.46 -17.01
N LEU A 220 2.37 19.40 -16.93
CA LEU A 220 2.86 19.94 -15.66
C LEU A 220 1.75 20.59 -14.82
N VAL A 221 0.87 21.39 -15.45
CA VAL A 221 -0.27 21.99 -14.75
C VAL A 221 -1.22 20.92 -14.21
N LEU A 222 -1.50 19.87 -14.99
CA LEU A 222 -2.37 18.77 -14.55
C LEU A 222 -1.79 18.02 -13.34
N TYR A 223 -0.50 17.66 -13.37
CA TYR A 223 0.14 17.00 -12.24
C TYR A 223 0.26 17.90 -11.02
N PHE A 224 0.60 19.18 -11.21
CA PHE A 224 0.63 20.14 -10.12
C PHE A 224 -0.73 20.27 -9.43
N THR A 225 -1.80 20.35 -10.23
CA THR A 225 -3.17 20.38 -9.72
C THR A 225 -3.49 19.11 -8.92
N GLU A 226 -3.06 17.94 -9.41
CA GLU A 226 -3.26 16.66 -8.69
C GLU A 226 -2.54 16.61 -7.35
N ILE A 227 -1.31 17.14 -7.24
CA ILE A 227 -0.62 17.27 -5.94
C ILE A 227 -1.42 18.16 -4.98
N VAL A 228 -1.86 19.33 -5.43
CA VAL A 228 -2.61 20.28 -4.59
C VAL A 228 -3.87 19.61 -4.04
N PHE A 229 -4.64 18.91 -4.88
CA PHE A 229 -5.84 18.21 -4.44
C PHE A 229 -5.54 17.00 -3.55
N ASN A 230 -4.43 16.29 -3.75
CA ASN A 230 -4.00 15.22 -2.84
C ASN A 230 -3.64 15.77 -1.45
N ILE A 231 -3.04 16.95 -1.37
CA ILE A 231 -2.81 17.65 -0.09
C ILE A 231 -4.16 18.02 0.55
N VAL A 232 -5.12 18.53 -0.22
CA VAL A 232 -6.48 18.84 0.26
C VAL A 232 -7.19 17.60 0.80
N LEU A 233 -7.10 16.46 0.11
CA LEU A 233 -7.62 15.17 0.59
C LEU A 233 -7.00 14.80 1.95
N LEU A 234 -5.67 14.85 2.05
CA LEU A 234 -4.95 14.45 3.25
C LEU A 234 -5.30 15.35 4.45
N VAL A 235 -5.32 16.67 4.24
CA VAL A 235 -5.75 17.65 5.26
C VAL A 235 -7.22 17.44 5.63
N GLY A 236 -8.10 17.21 4.65
CA GLY A 236 -9.52 16.95 4.88
C GLY A 236 -9.76 15.69 5.71
N ALA A 237 -9.04 14.61 5.40
CA ALA A 237 -9.11 13.36 6.15
C ALA A 237 -8.60 13.51 7.59
N HIS A 238 -7.48 14.21 7.80
CA HIS A 238 -6.90 14.40 9.13
C HIS A 238 -7.72 15.36 10.01
N THR A 239 -8.17 16.47 9.44
CA THR A 239 -8.98 17.47 10.16
C THR A 239 -10.44 17.08 10.31
N LYS A 240 -10.86 15.95 9.69
CA LYS A 240 -12.25 15.49 9.60
C LYS A 240 -13.20 16.57 9.07
N LYS A 241 -12.71 17.52 8.27
CA LYS A 241 -13.51 18.59 7.68
C LYS A 241 -14.19 18.09 6.40
N THR A 242 -15.48 17.79 6.49
CA THR A 242 -16.32 17.31 5.37
C THR A 242 -16.27 18.22 4.14
N LYS A 243 -16.20 19.54 4.33
CA LYS A 243 -16.08 20.52 3.24
C LYS A 243 -14.86 20.29 2.34
N LEU A 244 -13.69 19.97 2.91
CA LEU A 244 -12.46 19.72 2.13
C LEU A 244 -12.54 18.38 1.38
N LEU A 245 -13.08 17.35 2.02
CA LEU A 245 -13.32 16.05 1.39
C LEU A 245 -14.31 16.17 0.21
N ARG A 246 -15.35 17.00 0.35
CA ARG A 246 -16.33 17.26 -0.71
C ARG A 246 -15.71 17.99 -1.91
N VAL A 247 -14.82 18.96 -1.67
CA VAL A 247 -14.06 19.64 -2.75
C VAL A 247 -13.19 18.63 -3.51
N PHE A 248 -12.45 17.77 -2.81
CA PHE A 248 -11.67 16.72 -3.46
C PHE A 248 -12.56 15.75 -4.26
N TYR A 249 -13.72 15.37 -3.71
CA TYR A 249 -14.65 14.46 -4.38
C TYR A 249 -15.13 15.01 -5.74
N TYR A 250 -15.55 16.27 -5.80
CA TYR A 250 -15.97 16.90 -7.07
C TYR A 250 -14.82 17.04 -8.06
N TYR A 251 -13.62 17.41 -7.58
CA TYR A 251 -12.42 17.44 -8.42
C TYR A 251 -12.10 16.05 -8.99
N GLY A 252 -12.16 15.00 -8.17
CA GLY A 252 -11.92 13.63 -8.58
C GLY A 252 -12.88 13.19 -9.69
N ILE A 253 -14.18 13.45 -9.53
CA ILE A 253 -15.19 13.13 -10.55
C ILE A 253 -14.96 13.90 -11.84
N THR A 254 -14.77 15.21 -11.76
CA THR A 254 -14.63 16.07 -12.96
C THR A 254 -13.39 15.69 -13.76
N THR A 255 -12.26 15.43 -13.11
CA THR A 255 -11.02 15.01 -13.78
C THR A 255 -11.09 13.59 -14.35
N THR A 256 -11.76 12.65 -13.69
CA THR A 256 -11.99 11.30 -14.24
C THR A 256 -12.99 11.31 -15.40
N LEU A 257 -14.00 12.17 -15.35
CA LEU A 257 -14.92 12.38 -16.48
C LEU A 257 -14.19 13.03 -17.66
N ALA A 258 -13.37 14.04 -17.39
CA ALA A 258 -12.55 14.70 -18.41
C ALA A 258 -11.60 13.70 -19.07
N SER A 259 -10.91 12.85 -18.28
CA SER A 259 -10.02 11.82 -18.82
C SER A 259 -10.77 10.84 -19.71
N LEU A 260 -11.95 10.37 -19.28
CA LEU A 260 -12.80 9.48 -20.08
C LEU A 260 -13.26 10.13 -21.39
N VAL A 261 -13.64 11.42 -21.37
CA VAL A 261 -14.01 12.16 -22.59
C VAL A 261 -12.81 12.31 -23.52
N THR A 262 -11.63 12.70 -23.01
CA THR A 262 -10.42 12.75 -23.83
C THR A 262 -10.07 11.38 -24.40
N PHE A 263 -10.23 10.30 -23.62
CA PHE A 263 -10.03 8.95 -24.11
C PHE A 263 -10.94 8.67 -25.30
N ILE A 264 -12.26 8.88 -25.17
CA ILE A 264 -13.21 8.65 -26.27
C ILE A 264 -12.88 9.50 -27.50
N VAL A 265 -12.64 10.80 -27.32
CA VAL A 265 -12.42 11.74 -28.44
C VAL A 265 -11.11 11.47 -29.16
N VAL A 266 -10.01 11.32 -28.42
CA VAL A 266 -8.69 11.06 -29.00
C VAL A 266 -8.66 9.68 -29.64
N ARG A 267 -9.28 8.67 -29.02
CA ARG A 267 -9.24 7.29 -29.53
C ARG A 267 -10.21 7.00 -30.65
N GLN A 268 -11.29 7.74 -30.80
CA GLN A 268 -12.25 7.50 -31.89
C GLN A 268 -11.57 7.55 -33.28
N ASP A 269 -10.52 8.38 -33.43
CA ASP A 269 -9.80 8.53 -34.70
C ASP A 269 -8.72 7.44 -34.89
N GLU A 270 -8.02 7.04 -33.81
CA GLU A 270 -6.93 6.05 -33.87
C GLU A 270 -7.39 4.59 -33.82
N MET A 271 -8.65 4.33 -33.44
CA MET A 271 -9.19 2.99 -33.20
C MET A 271 -9.08 2.04 -34.41
N ASN A 272 -8.93 2.60 -35.62
CA ASN A 272 -8.95 1.82 -36.86
C ASN A 272 -7.60 1.30 -37.36
N HIS A 273 -6.45 1.67 -36.76
CA HIS A 273 -5.15 1.38 -37.40
C HIS A 273 -4.17 0.48 -36.64
N TYR A 274 -4.18 0.40 -35.30
CA TYR A 274 -3.16 -0.40 -34.59
C TYR A 274 -3.70 -1.15 -33.36
N TRP A 275 -3.80 -2.47 -33.49
CA TRP A 275 -4.28 -3.35 -32.42
C TRP A 275 -3.29 -3.53 -31.25
N THR A 276 -2.00 -3.38 -31.50
CA THR A 276 -0.93 -3.65 -30.53
C THR A 276 -0.91 -2.66 -29.36
N TYR A 277 -1.40 -1.42 -29.56
CA TYR A 277 -1.48 -0.41 -28.50
C TYR A 277 -2.63 -0.66 -27.49
N TYR A 278 -3.56 -1.59 -27.77
CA TYR A 278 -4.71 -1.82 -26.88
C TYR A 278 -4.36 -2.48 -25.56
N ILE A 279 -3.27 -3.26 -25.48
CA ILE A 279 -2.91 -3.99 -24.25
C ILE A 279 -2.35 -3.02 -23.21
N VAL A 280 -1.42 -2.15 -23.62
CA VAL A 280 -0.83 -1.11 -22.77
C VAL A 280 -1.94 -0.15 -22.32
N GLU A 281 -2.82 0.26 -23.21
CA GLU A 281 -3.91 1.14 -22.83
C GLU A 281 -5.02 0.48 -22.02
N GLY A 282 -5.31 -0.80 -22.25
CA GLY A 282 -6.22 -1.58 -21.41
C GLY A 282 -5.73 -1.62 -19.96
N SER A 283 -4.41 -1.69 -19.74
CA SER A 283 -3.83 -1.58 -18.40
C SER A 283 -4.10 -0.22 -17.76
N PHE A 284 -4.15 0.84 -18.56
CA PHE A 284 -4.42 2.19 -18.09
C PHE A 284 -5.89 2.45 -17.79
N VAL A 285 -6.81 1.81 -18.52
CA VAL A 285 -8.24 1.76 -18.16
C VAL A 285 -8.40 1.12 -16.77
N ILE A 286 -7.65 0.06 -16.46
CA ILE A 286 -7.67 -0.56 -15.13
C ILE A 286 -7.17 0.42 -14.05
N CYS A 287 -6.15 1.24 -14.33
CA CYS A 287 -5.73 2.33 -13.43
C CYS A 287 -6.83 3.39 -13.24
N GLY A 288 -7.56 3.76 -14.31
CA GLY A 288 -8.72 4.64 -14.24
C GLY A 288 -9.84 4.07 -13.35
N LEU A 289 -10.10 2.77 -13.46
CA LEU A 289 -11.07 2.05 -12.60
C LEU A 289 -10.65 2.06 -11.12
N MET A 290 -9.36 1.96 -10.81
CA MET A 290 -8.84 2.12 -9.45
C MET A 290 -9.09 3.52 -8.90
N GLN A 291 -9.00 4.57 -9.73
CA GLN A 291 -9.38 5.93 -9.31
C GLN A 291 -10.88 6.07 -9.04
N VAL A 292 -11.73 5.47 -9.88
CA VAL A 292 -13.19 5.43 -9.62
C VAL A 292 -13.49 4.75 -8.28
N TYR A 293 -12.80 3.64 -7.97
CA TYR A 293 -12.92 2.96 -6.68
C TYR A 293 -12.54 3.87 -5.50
N LEU A 294 -11.44 4.64 -5.60
CA LEU A 294 -11.06 5.61 -4.58
C LEU A 294 -12.14 6.69 -4.38
N ILE A 295 -12.71 7.21 -5.47
CA ILE A 295 -13.79 8.21 -5.41
C ILE A 295 -15.03 7.64 -4.70
N ILE A 296 -15.42 6.40 -5.01
CA ILE A 296 -16.54 5.71 -4.33
C ILE A 296 -16.26 5.55 -2.84
N LYS A 297 -15.02 5.20 -2.45
CA LYS A 297 -14.61 5.11 -1.04
C LYS A 297 -14.68 6.45 -0.32
N VAL A 298 -14.20 7.52 -0.95
CA VAL A 298 -14.29 8.87 -0.37
C VAL A 298 -15.76 9.27 -0.18
N ARG A 299 -16.63 8.98 -1.15
CA ARG A 299 -18.08 9.20 -1.01
C ARG A 299 -18.67 8.45 0.17
N SER A 300 -18.37 7.16 0.28
CA SER A 300 -18.85 6.34 1.40
C SER A 300 -18.38 6.88 2.76
N TYR A 301 -17.17 7.43 2.82
CA TYR A 301 -16.65 8.06 4.03
C TYR A 301 -17.33 9.41 4.35
N ILE A 302 -17.61 10.23 3.34
CA ILE A 302 -18.34 11.50 3.51
C ILE A 302 -19.74 11.24 4.06
N ASN A 303 -20.50 10.31 3.44
CA ASN A 303 -21.84 9.97 3.92
C ASN A 303 -21.82 9.52 5.38
N LYS A 304 -20.84 8.69 5.76
CA LYS A 304 -20.68 8.23 7.14
C LYS A 304 -20.38 9.37 8.13
N LEU A 305 -19.70 10.43 7.69
CA LEU A 305 -19.44 11.59 8.56
C LEU A 305 -20.69 12.48 8.68
N GLU A 306 -21.48 12.62 7.63
CA GLU A 306 -22.76 13.34 7.66
C GLU A 306 -23.75 12.62 8.59
N ASP A 307 -23.81 11.28 8.54
CA ASP A 307 -24.66 10.46 9.42
C ASP A 307 -24.27 10.56 10.92
N ILE A 308 -23.05 11.00 11.25
CA ILE A 308 -22.58 11.19 12.65
C ILE A 308 -22.98 12.58 13.18
N GLU A 309 -23.19 13.55 12.29
CA GLU A 309 -23.56 14.92 12.67
C GLU A 309 -25.05 15.03 13.02
N ASP A 310 -25.89 14.11 12.51
CA ASP A 310 -27.28 13.95 12.89
C ASP A 310 -27.41 12.93 14.04
N GLU A 311 -27.64 13.42 15.25
CA GLU A 311 -27.57 12.72 16.57
C GLU A 311 -28.57 11.55 16.80
N SER A 312 -29.12 10.93 15.74
CA SER A 312 -30.17 9.90 15.83
C SER A 312 -30.01 8.75 14.83
N TYR A 313 -28.79 8.38 14.42
CA TYR A 313 -28.60 7.17 13.60
C TYR A 313 -27.72 6.12 14.26
N GLN A 314 -28.27 4.91 14.39
CA GLN A 314 -27.61 3.72 14.89
C GLN A 314 -27.04 2.96 13.68
N PRO A 315 -25.71 2.93 13.48
CA PRO A 315 -25.16 2.33 12.27
C PRO A 315 -25.12 0.81 12.44
N ALA A 316 -26.07 0.13 11.80
CA ALA A 316 -25.87 -1.24 11.37
C ALA A 316 -24.85 -1.24 10.22
N ILE A 317 -23.58 -1.32 10.61
CA ILE A 317 -22.58 -2.33 10.20
C ILE A 317 -22.81 -2.94 8.82
N ASP A 318 -21.85 -2.84 7.89
CA ASP A 318 -21.59 -4.02 7.02
C ASP A 318 -20.30 -4.11 6.20
N VAL A 319 -19.42 -3.09 6.10
CA VAL A 319 -18.09 -3.34 5.47
C VAL A 319 -16.94 -2.81 6.29
N PHE A 320 -17.02 -1.57 6.77
CA PHE A 320 -16.01 -1.04 7.69
C PHE A 320 -16.17 -1.57 9.11
N GLN A 321 -17.41 -1.84 9.52
CA GLN A 321 -17.70 -2.44 10.81
C GLN A 321 -17.62 -3.97 10.73
N LEU A 322 -17.75 -4.67 9.58
CA LEU A 322 -17.29 -6.06 9.51
C LEU A 322 -15.76 -6.13 9.68
N TYR A 323 -15.01 -5.21 9.08
CA TYR A 323 -13.56 -5.14 9.25
C TYR A 323 -13.14 -4.77 10.67
N LEU A 324 -13.72 -3.71 11.26
CA LEU A 324 -13.46 -3.30 12.65
C LEU A 324 -14.10 -4.23 13.68
N MET A 325 -15.22 -4.89 13.41
CA MET A 325 -15.86 -5.86 14.31
C MET A 325 -15.17 -7.21 14.22
N VAL A 326 -14.52 -7.60 13.11
CA VAL A 326 -13.58 -8.74 13.09
C VAL A 326 -12.29 -8.38 13.85
N LEU A 327 -11.82 -7.13 13.77
CA LEU A 327 -10.66 -6.64 14.52
C LEU A 327 -10.95 -6.53 16.03
N VAL A 328 -12.09 -5.95 16.39
CA VAL A 328 -12.57 -5.79 17.76
C VAL A 328 -13.05 -7.13 18.30
N ARG A 329 -13.66 -8.03 17.52
CA ARG A 329 -13.96 -9.41 17.96
C ARG A 329 -12.70 -10.24 18.15
N SER A 330 -11.63 -10.00 17.40
CA SER A 330 -10.31 -10.61 17.63
C SER A 330 -9.72 -10.15 18.97
N GLU A 331 -9.79 -8.86 19.30
CA GLU A 331 -9.30 -8.33 20.58
C GLU A 331 -10.24 -8.63 21.75
N VAL A 332 -11.56 -8.62 21.53
CA VAL A 332 -12.58 -9.00 22.52
C VAL A 332 -12.60 -10.51 22.75
N MET A 333 -12.29 -11.37 21.78
CA MET A 333 -12.08 -12.80 22.05
C MET A 333 -10.82 -13.06 22.87
N LYS A 334 -9.74 -12.27 22.67
CA LYS A 334 -8.57 -12.32 23.54
C LYS A 334 -8.87 -11.85 24.97
N LEU A 335 -9.76 -10.87 25.14
CA LEU A 335 -10.20 -10.38 26.45
C LEU A 335 -11.29 -11.26 27.09
N LYS A 336 -12.14 -11.91 26.29
CA LYS A 336 -13.23 -12.79 26.73
C LYS A 336 -12.75 -14.22 26.98
N SER A 337 -11.59 -14.60 26.45
CA SER A 337 -10.80 -15.70 26.99
C SER A 337 -9.98 -15.27 28.21
N ASN A 338 -10.58 -14.47 29.09
CA ASN A 338 -10.43 -14.63 30.54
C ASN A 338 -10.92 -16.03 30.96
N ALA A 339 -10.33 -17.08 30.38
CA ALA A 339 -10.05 -18.27 31.14
C ALA A 339 -9.11 -17.79 32.25
N GLN A 340 -9.55 -17.98 33.50
CA GLN A 340 -8.83 -17.67 34.73
C GLN A 340 -7.31 -17.68 34.52
N PHE A 341 -6.69 -16.50 34.49
CA PHE A 341 -5.26 -16.41 34.73
C PHE A 341 -5.05 -16.73 36.21
N GLN A 342 -4.87 -18.01 36.53
CA GLN A 342 -4.19 -18.38 37.76
C GLN A 342 -2.72 -17.98 37.58
N PHE A 343 -2.33 -16.92 38.27
CA PHE A 343 -0.92 -16.67 38.54
C PHE A 343 -0.47 -17.78 39.50
N VAL A 344 0.05 -18.88 38.94
CA VAL A 344 0.82 -19.83 39.72
C VAL A 344 2.18 -19.18 39.94
N ASN A 345 2.31 -18.46 41.05
CA ASN A 345 3.61 -18.05 41.55
C ASN A 345 4.34 -19.34 41.94
N ASN A 346 5.31 -19.77 41.13
CA ASN A 346 6.15 -20.93 41.44
C ASN A 346 7.24 -20.59 42.47
N GLU A 347 7.28 -19.36 42.96
CA GLU A 347 8.08 -19.00 44.12
C GLU A 347 7.20 -19.00 45.38
N VAL A 348 7.79 -19.48 46.48
CA VAL A 348 7.18 -19.88 47.76
C VAL A 348 6.65 -18.67 48.55
N GLU A 349 5.80 -17.86 47.97
CA GLU A 349 5.15 -16.74 48.67
C GLU A 349 3.65 -16.67 48.39
N ALA A 350 2.94 -16.26 49.43
CA ALA A 350 1.53 -16.54 49.68
C ALA A 350 0.58 -16.09 48.56
N GLN A 351 -0.38 -16.97 48.26
CA GLN A 351 -1.46 -16.78 47.31
C GLN A 351 -2.40 -15.65 47.78
N CYS A 352 -2.30 -14.47 47.17
CA CYS A 352 -3.23 -13.36 47.42
C CYS A 352 -4.40 -13.43 46.43
N SER A 353 -5.59 -13.77 46.93
CA SER A 353 -6.85 -13.65 46.21
C SER A 353 -7.63 -12.44 46.74
N ALA A 354 -7.68 -11.35 45.99
CA ALA A 354 -8.59 -10.24 46.29
C ALA A 354 -9.96 -10.53 45.66
N THR A 355 -10.94 -10.86 46.49
CA THR A 355 -12.34 -11.03 46.08
C THR A 355 -13.01 -9.67 46.01
N LEU A 356 -13.62 -9.34 44.86
CA LEU A 356 -14.30 -8.06 44.60
C LEU A 356 -15.43 -7.72 45.60
N GLU A 357 -15.87 -8.70 46.40
CA GLU A 357 -16.85 -8.51 47.47
C GLU A 357 -16.29 -7.74 48.69
N GLU A 358 -14.97 -7.69 48.91
CA GLU A 358 -14.38 -6.91 50.02
C GLU A 358 -14.36 -5.39 49.74
N ILE A 359 -14.17 -4.98 48.49
CA ILE A 359 -14.10 -3.54 48.15
C ILE A 359 -15.48 -2.89 48.26
N LEU A 360 -16.56 -3.64 48.04
CA LEU A 360 -17.93 -3.14 48.18
C LEU A 360 -18.46 -3.18 49.63
N SER A 361 -17.78 -3.86 50.55
CA SER A 361 -18.16 -3.89 51.96
C SER A 361 -17.46 -2.84 52.82
N GLU A 362 -16.27 -2.35 52.41
CA GLU A 362 -15.61 -1.21 53.08
C GLU A 362 -16.33 0.12 52.84
N ASP A 363 -16.90 0.34 51.66
CA ASP A 363 -17.53 1.63 51.29
C ASP A 363 -18.88 1.89 51.99
N LYS A 364 -19.42 0.90 52.72
CA LYS A 364 -20.67 1.05 53.50
C LYS A 364 -20.46 1.45 54.95
N ASN A 365 -19.23 1.43 55.48
CA ASN A 365 -19.00 1.67 56.92
C ASN A 365 -18.58 3.10 57.28
N ASP A 366 -18.28 3.98 56.32
CA ASP A 366 -17.73 5.31 56.62
C ASP A 366 -18.75 6.47 56.68
N ASN A 367 -20.06 6.20 56.58
CA ASN A 367 -21.10 7.25 56.61
C ASN A 367 -21.72 7.51 58.00
N GLY A 368 -21.03 7.14 59.08
CA GLY A 368 -21.62 7.09 60.43
C GLY A 368 -20.84 7.80 61.54
N ASN A 369 -20.35 9.04 61.37
CA ASN A 369 -20.10 9.94 62.52
C ASN A 369 -19.76 11.38 62.09
N VAL A 370 -20.78 12.21 61.85
CA VAL A 370 -20.65 13.68 61.93
C VAL A 370 -21.03 14.08 63.36
N LYS A 371 -20.02 14.20 64.23
CA LYS A 371 -20.16 14.80 65.56
C LYS A 371 -20.18 16.32 65.43
N THR A 372 -21.28 16.92 65.87
CA THR A 372 -21.40 18.32 66.27
C THR A 372 -20.38 18.67 67.36
N LEU A 373 -19.69 19.79 67.18
CA LEU A 373 -18.90 20.46 68.22
C LEU A 373 -19.44 21.88 68.34
N GLU A 374 -19.91 22.20 69.55
CA GLU A 374 -20.33 23.50 70.06
C GLU A 374 -19.16 24.49 70.18
#